data_AF-A0AAD4EEK4-F1
#
_entry.id   AF-A0AAD4EEK4-F1
#
_cell.length_a   1.000
_cell.length_b   1.000
_cell.length_c   1.000
_cell.angle_alpha   90.00
_cell.angle_beta   90.00
_cell.angle_gamma   90.00
#
_symmetry.space_group_name_H-M   'P 1'
#
loop_
_entity.id
_entity.type
_entity.pdbx_description
1 polymer ?
#
loop_
_entity_poly.entity_id
_entity_poly.type
_entity_poly.pdbx_seq_one_letter_code
_entity_poly.pdbx_strand_id
1 'polypeptide(L)'
;GIIPCSPISPTTAITMEALNFYRIARQHNPHFSIQAYVRTLCDLQGVQFYPYLSRQFSIALDVYLHLLANVDSLVHQAISRSDPIWHLKHACPACTYTLKGEVPLKFSLLYTMDGNDSLKRVLKKLDSDNDNDNAPPRSAKLPSMQVVRGDRYLSREFVDQFVADSPADMMADEDEDNPCAGRWKNMRDEKTRKMWGVFDESGIFMSACRHGFSLLIADMVQSSEQSKYPLAVVSKLLDTFGKDLGGGYDVGCRFKTTLSRSSLGCHAHDLNHTSLVGAFHRHTHRCLCQLDHLTTYIDRLGLEDLEGCEHIFSKSNALAASVRYASIFYRQQAIANYFRHNDDFEVYSNLTTFLYNNYKQALNVLHDAHTTLPKLMAELGVTDDNVFDAWLAEERSYLMSLMQEPTLHMEYWQRLVNLSGSRYLDAASMAWAVSTPRTVQFGAHNVTSTTRNETVRRHTIENYDKDLKVVQELEVKLGITRRWVPDDPV
;
A
#
# COMPACT_ATOMS: atom_id res chain seq x y z
N GLY A 1 7.66 32.63 -27.75
CA GLY A 1 7.01 31.95 -28.90
C GLY A 1 5.53 31.76 -28.63
N ILE A 2 4.74 31.40 -29.65
CA ILE A 2 3.29 31.14 -29.53
C ILE A 2 2.97 29.72 -30.01
N ILE A 3 1.95 29.10 -29.44
CA ILE A 3 1.47 27.76 -29.81
C ILE A 3 0.03 27.87 -30.35
N PRO A 4 -0.25 27.36 -31.55
CA PRO A 4 -1.57 27.43 -32.14
C PRO A 4 -2.59 26.55 -31.40
N CYS A 5 -3.84 27.00 -31.33
CA CYS A 5 -4.95 26.25 -30.73
C CYS A 5 -5.66 25.31 -31.72
N SER A 6 -5.20 25.24 -32.98
CA SER A 6 -5.73 24.37 -34.04
C SER A 6 -4.61 23.96 -34.99
N PRO A 7 -4.55 22.68 -35.41
CA PRO A 7 -3.49 22.19 -36.29
C PRO A 7 -3.68 22.56 -37.78
N ILE A 8 -4.91 22.85 -38.21
CA ILE A 8 -5.23 23.03 -39.65
C ILE A 8 -5.35 24.52 -40.01
N SER A 9 -6.15 25.26 -39.25
CA SER A 9 -6.41 26.68 -39.50
C SER A 9 -6.36 27.45 -38.17
N PRO A 10 -5.18 27.82 -37.68
CA PRO A 10 -5.04 28.50 -36.40
C PRO A 10 -5.51 29.95 -36.49
N THR A 11 -6.62 30.26 -35.83
CA THR A 11 -7.12 31.65 -35.63
C THR A 11 -6.80 32.20 -34.25
N THR A 12 -6.32 31.35 -33.34
CA THR A 12 -5.97 31.71 -31.96
C THR A 12 -4.71 30.94 -31.56
N ALA A 13 -3.86 31.58 -30.78
CA ALA A 13 -2.64 30.99 -30.23
C ALA A 13 -2.42 31.47 -28.80
N ILE A 14 -1.72 30.65 -28.00
CA ILE A 14 -1.35 30.96 -26.62
C ILE A 14 0.16 31.14 -26.54
N THR A 15 0.64 32.09 -25.73
CA THR A 15 2.07 32.28 -25.53
C THR A 15 2.68 31.10 -24.79
N MET A 16 3.90 30.71 -25.16
CA MET A 16 4.65 29.67 -24.46
C MET A 16 4.86 30.01 -22.97
N GLU A 17 4.98 31.29 -22.63
CA GLU A 17 5.11 31.76 -21.24
C GLU A 17 3.87 31.44 -20.41
N ALA A 18 2.67 31.69 -20.95
CA ALA A 18 1.42 31.34 -20.27
C ALA A 18 1.28 29.82 -20.09
N LEU A 19 1.62 29.04 -21.12
CA LEU A 19 1.62 27.57 -21.04
C LEU A 19 2.64 27.05 -20.03
N ASN A 20 3.84 27.63 -20.00
CA ASN A 20 4.90 27.26 -19.08
C ASN A 20 4.51 27.58 -17.63
N PHE A 21 3.96 28.78 -17.40
CA PHE A 21 3.48 29.19 -16.09
C PHE A 21 2.43 28.21 -15.57
N TYR A 22 1.41 27.91 -16.39
CA TYR A 22 0.38 26.94 -16.01
C TYR A 22 0.98 25.57 -15.71
N ARG A 23 1.88 25.07 -16.58
CA ARG A 23 2.55 23.78 -16.40
C ARG A 23 3.25 23.70 -15.04
N ILE A 24 4.07 24.69 -14.70
CA ILE A 24 4.82 24.71 -13.43
C ILE A 24 3.88 24.88 -12.23
N ALA A 25 2.94 25.83 -12.31
CA ALA A 25 1.97 26.08 -11.24
C ALA A 25 1.14 24.83 -10.93
N ARG A 26 0.77 24.06 -11.95
CA ARG A 26 0.03 22.81 -11.78
C ARG A 26 0.85 21.71 -11.08
N GLN A 27 2.17 21.68 -11.22
CA GLN A 27 2.99 20.69 -10.50
C GLN A 27 3.09 20.99 -9.00
N HIS A 28 3.14 22.28 -8.63
CA HIS A 28 3.08 22.68 -7.22
C HIS A 28 1.66 22.55 -6.64
N ASN A 29 0.63 22.79 -7.45
CA ASN A 29 -0.76 22.65 -7.04
C ASN A 29 -1.58 21.89 -8.10
N PRO A 30 -1.69 20.56 -7.98
CA PRO A 30 -2.49 19.73 -8.90
C PRO A 30 -3.97 20.13 -9.02
N HIS A 31 -4.52 20.86 -8.05
CA HIS A 31 -5.89 21.38 -8.09
C HIS A 31 -6.05 22.63 -8.98
N PHE A 32 -4.95 23.18 -9.50
CA PHE A 32 -4.99 24.36 -10.36
C PHE A 32 -5.57 24.02 -11.74
N SER A 33 -6.88 24.17 -11.88
CA SER A 33 -7.62 23.80 -13.08
C SER A 33 -7.32 24.73 -14.26
N ILE A 34 -7.36 24.17 -15.48
CA ILE A 34 -7.26 24.94 -16.73
C ILE A 34 -8.33 26.03 -16.77
N GLN A 35 -9.56 25.72 -16.36
CA GLN A 35 -10.65 26.70 -16.37
C GLN A 35 -10.38 27.89 -15.45
N ALA A 36 -9.87 27.66 -14.23
CA ALA A 36 -9.51 28.74 -13.32
C ALA A 36 -8.43 29.62 -13.93
N TYR A 37 -7.36 29.00 -14.48
CA TYR A 37 -6.28 29.74 -15.11
C TYR A 37 -6.74 30.56 -16.32
N VAL A 38 -7.52 29.96 -17.22
CA VAL A 38 -8.03 30.64 -18.41
C VAL A 38 -8.99 31.78 -18.05
N ARG A 39 -9.82 31.63 -17.01
CA ARG A 39 -10.64 32.72 -16.47
C ARG A 39 -9.77 33.88 -15.98
N THR A 40 -8.72 33.59 -15.21
CA THR A 40 -7.76 34.61 -14.78
C THR A 40 -7.13 35.34 -15.96
N LEU A 41 -6.74 34.63 -17.03
CA LEU A 41 -6.23 35.27 -18.25
C LEU A 41 -7.29 36.17 -18.92
N CYS A 42 -8.56 35.74 -18.95
CA CYS A 42 -9.65 36.54 -19.49
C CYS A 42 -9.86 37.83 -18.69
N ASP A 43 -9.88 37.72 -17.35
CA ASP A 43 -10.07 38.85 -16.44
C ASP A 43 -8.92 39.86 -16.58
N LEU A 44 -7.67 39.40 -16.68
CA LEU A 44 -6.49 40.24 -16.91
C LEU A 44 -6.52 40.97 -18.26
N GLN A 45 -7.14 40.37 -19.27
CA GLN A 45 -7.28 40.95 -20.61
C GLN A 45 -8.57 41.77 -20.78
N GLY A 46 -9.44 41.82 -19.78
CA GLY A 46 -10.73 42.49 -19.85
C GLY A 46 -11.70 41.85 -20.85
N VAL A 47 -11.57 40.54 -21.12
CA VAL A 47 -12.44 39.81 -22.06
C VAL A 47 -13.36 38.83 -21.32
N GLN A 48 -14.54 38.56 -21.89
CA GLN A 48 -15.48 37.61 -21.30
C GLN A 48 -14.98 36.16 -21.47
N PHE A 49 -15.01 35.38 -20.39
CA PHE A 49 -14.73 33.95 -20.45
C PHE A 49 -15.81 33.18 -21.20
N TYR A 50 -15.39 32.30 -22.11
CA TYR A 50 -16.24 31.30 -22.75
C TYR A 50 -15.63 29.90 -22.62
N PRO A 51 -16.45 28.83 -22.45
CA PRO A 51 -15.95 27.47 -22.25
C PRO A 51 -15.00 26.94 -23.35
N TYR A 52 -15.16 27.41 -24.60
CA TYR A 52 -14.28 27.00 -25.70
C TYR A 52 -12.83 27.47 -25.52
N LEU A 53 -12.58 28.55 -24.76
CA LEU A 53 -11.24 29.06 -24.48
C LEU A 53 -10.42 28.05 -23.66
N SER A 54 -11.05 27.38 -22.68
CA SER A 54 -10.42 26.28 -21.95
C SER A 54 -10.02 25.14 -22.87
N ARG A 55 -10.87 24.81 -23.87
CA ARG A 55 -10.57 23.76 -24.85
C ARG A 55 -9.41 24.18 -25.77
N GLN A 56 -9.40 25.41 -26.25
CA GLN A 56 -8.30 25.95 -27.05
C GLN A 56 -6.98 25.94 -26.27
N PHE A 57 -7.02 26.34 -25.00
CA PHE A 57 -5.86 26.27 -24.12
C PHE A 57 -5.36 24.84 -23.93
N SER A 58 -6.25 23.86 -23.68
CA SER A 58 -5.87 22.46 -23.58
C SER A 58 -5.18 21.94 -24.84
N ILE A 59 -5.68 22.30 -26.03
CA ILE A 59 -5.05 21.91 -27.31
C ILE A 59 -3.64 22.49 -27.42
N ALA A 60 -3.49 23.79 -27.12
CA ALA A 60 -2.17 24.44 -27.13
C ALA A 60 -1.22 23.83 -26.09
N LEU A 61 -1.73 23.50 -24.90
CA LEU A 61 -0.96 22.85 -23.83
C LEU A 61 -0.46 21.47 -24.26
N ASP A 62 -1.30 20.66 -24.90
CA ASP A 62 -0.91 19.33 -25.40
C ASP A 62 0.21 19.42 -26.44
N VAL A 63 0.09 20.34 -27.40
CA VAL A 63 1.15 20.59 -28.40
C VAL A 63 2.43 21.04 -27.71
N TYR A 64 2.33 21.95 -26.73
CA TYR A 64 3.48 22.42 -25.97
C TYR A 64 4.18 21.31 -25.19
N LEU A 65 3.43 20.45 -24.49
CA LEU A 65 3.98 19.32 -23.75
C LEU A 65 4.64 18.29 -24.70
N HIS A 66 4.07 18.04 -25.87
CA HIS A 66 4.70 17.18 -26.88
C HIS A 66 6.00 17.78 -27.43
N LEU A 67 6.04 19.09 -27.67
CA LEU A 67 7.26 19.78 -28.10
C LEU A 67 8.36 19.65 -27.04
N LEU A 68 8.02 19.87 -25.76
CA LEU A 68 8.96 19.69 -24.65
C LEU A 68 9.49 18.26 -24.57
N ALA A 69 8.61 17.25 -24.65
CA ALA A 69 9.04 15.85 -24.63
C ALA A 69 9.94 15.48 -25.82
N ASN A 70 9.71 16.08 -27.00
CA ASN A 70 10.61 15.91 -28.15
C ASN A 70 11.97 16.58 -27.91
N VAL A 71 11.99 17.81 -27.39
CA VAL A 71 13.22 18.53 -27.06
C VAL A 71 14.02 17.77 -26.00
N ASP A 72 13.39 17.32 -24.93
CA ASP A 72 14.03 16.52 -23.89
C ASP A 72 14.67 15.27 -24.49
N SER A 73 13.94 14.54 -25.36
CA SER A 73 14.48 13.36 -26.05
C SER A 73 15.71 13.68 -26.90
N LEU A 74 15.69 14.79 -27.65
CA LEU A 74 16.82 15.23 -28.47
C LEU A 74 18.02 15.63 -27.61
N VAL A 75 17.77 16.33 -26.50
CA VAL A 75 18.81 16.71 -25.54
C VAL A 75 19.44 15.45 -24.95
N HIS A 76 18.63 14.52 -24.44
CA HIS A 76 19.09 13.24 -23.89
C HIS A 76 19.92 12.46 -24.90
N GLN A 77 19.51 12.41 -26.17
CA GLN A 77 20.31 11.78 -27.22
C GLN A 77 21.64 12.49 -27.43
N ALA A 78 21.65 13.83 -27.51
CA ALA A 78 22.86 14.62 -27.73
C ALA A 78 23.89 14.46 -26.60
N ILE A 79 23.42 14.27 -25.35
CA ILE A 79 24.29 14.07 -24.18
C ILE A 79 24.47 12.59 -23.79
N SER A 80 24.13 11.66 -24.68
CA SER A 80 24.30 10.20 -24.50
C SER A 80 23.56 9.60 -23.30
N ARG A 81 22.36 10.10 -23.02
CA ARG A 81 21.45 9.68 -21.95
C ARG A 81 20.18 9.00 -22.48
N SER A 82 20.32 8.24 -23.56
CA SER A 82 19.22 7.55 -24.25
C SER A 82 19.01 6.11 -23.76
N ASP A 83 19.76 5.66 -22.75
CA ASP A 83 19.58 4.35 -22.13
C ASP A 83 18.15 4.26 -21.52
N PRO A 84 17.35 3.22 -21.85
CA PRO A 84 16.02 3.01 -21.26
C PRO A 84 15.98 2.83 -19.74
N ILE A 85 17.13 2.69 -19.07
CA ILE A 85 17.24 2.67 -17.60
C ILE A 85 18.08 3.83 -17.05
N TRP A 86 18.30 4.88 -17.87
CA TRP A 86 19.10 6.03 -17.49
C TRP A 86 18.57 6.72 -16.23
N HIS A 87 17.24 6.91 -16.11
CA HIS A 87 16.66 7.53 -14.92
C HIS A 87 17.01 6.73 -13.67
N LEU A 88 16.80 5.41 -13.67
CA LEU A 88 17.06 4.59 -12.47
C LEU A 88 18.52 4.68 -12.01
N LYS A 89 19.48 4.61 -12.95
CA LYS A 89 20.92 4.74 -12.65
C LYS A 89 21.30 6.11 -12.08
N HIS A 90 20.49 7.14 -12.30
CA HIS A 90 20.82 8.53 -11.98
C HIS A 90 19.75 9.28 -11.19
N ALA A 91 18.72 8.59 -10.69
CA ALA A 91 17.61 9.21 -9.98
C ALA A 91 18.08 9.81 -8.64
N CYS A 92 18.81 9.02 -7.85
CA CYS A 92 19.28 9.43 -6.54
C CYS A 92 20.81 9.40 -6.46
N PRO A 93 21.49 10.55 -6.44
CA PRO A 93 22.95 10.59 -6.33
C PRO A 93 23.48 9.87 -5.09
N ALA A 94 22.77 9.96 -3.96
CA ALA A 94 23.16 9.30 -2.72
C ALA A 94 23.03 7.78 -2.75
N CYS A 95 22.20 7.22 -3.64
CA CYS A 95 22.07 5.76 -3.80
C CYS A 95 23.00 5.21 -4.88
N THR A 96 23.22 5.95 -5.97
CA THR A 96 23.86 5.40 -7.17
C THR A 96 25.30 5.84 -7.36
N TYR A 97 25.79 6.79 -6.56
CA TYR A 97 27.17 7.26 -6.62
C TYR A 97 28.01 6.71 -5.47
N THR A 98 28.89 5.76 -5.78
CA THR A 98 29.84 5.18 -4.81
C THR A 98 31.16 5.96 -4.80
N LEU A 99 31.65 6.33 -3.62
CA LEU A 99 32.92 7.01 -3.45
C LEU A 99 34.11 6.05 -3.52
N LYS A 100 35.27 6.56 -3.97
CA LYS A 100 36.50 5.77 -4.00
C LYS A 100 36.94 5.43 -2.57
N GLY A 101 36.99 4.13 -2.27
CA GLY A 101 37.35 3.63 -0.94
C GLY A 101 36.16 3.59 0.04
N GLU A 102 34.94 3.80 -0.44
CA GLU A 102 33.73 3.60 0.37
C GLU A 102 33.65 2.15 0.82
N VAL A 103 33.37 1.95 2.12
CA VAL A 103 33.16 0.63 2.68
C VAL A 103 31.83 0.10 2.15
N PRO A 104 31.80 -1.12 1.57
CA PRO A 104 30.55 -1.70 1.10
C PRO A 104 29.50 -1.75 2.21
N LEU A 105 28.34 -1.17 1.93
CA LEU A 105 27.18 -1.25 2.81
C LEU A 105 26.53 -2.63 2.70
N LYS A 106 25.87 -3.09 3.76
CA LYS A 106 25.10 -4.35 3.73
C LYS A 106 23.97 -4.29 2.70
N PHE A 107 23.35 -3.13 2.55
CA PHE A 107 22.38 -2.85 1.51
C PHE A 107 22.98 -1.84 0.54
N SER A 108 23.13 -2.22 -0.72
CA SER A 108 23.62 -1.32 -1.78
C SER A 108 22.59 -0.21 -2.06
N LEU A 109 21.29 -0.54 -1.94
CA LEU A 109 20.18 0.40 -2.06
C LEU A 109 19.00 -0.10 -1.23
N LEU A 110 18.41 0.82 -0.47
CA LEU A 110 17.13 0.62 0.21
C LEU A 110 16.03 1.34 -0.56
N TYR A 111 14.91 0.65 -0.77
CA TYR A 111 13.73 1.20 -1.40
C TYR A 111 12.46 0.74 -0.68
N THR A 112 11.40 1.50 -0.86
CA THR A 112 10.05 1.14 -0.44
C THR A 112 9.19 0.93 -1.68
N MET A 113 8.19 0.07 -1.58
CA MET A 113 7.21 -0.11 -2.64
C MET A 113 5.83 -0.35 -2.05
N ASP A 114 4.80 0.22 -2.66
CA ASP A 114 3.42 0.06 -2.21
C ASP A 114 2.40 0.47 -3.28
N GLY A 115 1.13 0.10 -3.08
CA GLY A 115 0.00 0.51 -3.90
C GLY A 115 -0.73 1.74 -3.38
N ASN A 116 -1.24 2.56 -4.32
CA ASN A 116 -2.07 3.71 -4.02
C ASN A 116 -3.34 3.71 -4.88
N ASP A 117 -4.43 3.50 -4.18
CA ASP A 117 -5.79 3.50 -4.72
C ASP A 117 -6.37 4.90 -4.92
N SER A 118 -5.69 5.98 -4.57
CA SER A 118 -6.28 7.32 -4.74
C SER A 118 -6.35 7.73 -6.20
N LEU A 119 -5.39 7.31 -7.02
CA LEU A 119 -5.23 7.73 -8.41
C LEU A 119 -6.09 6.92 -9.41
N LYS A 120 -7.24 6.40 -9.01
CA LYS A 120 -8.13 5.60 -9.90
C LYS A 120 -8.65 6.40 -11.09
N ARG A 121 -8.90 5.72 -12.22
CA ARG A 121 -9.57 6.28 -13.40
C ARG A 121 -10.89 5.57 -13.66
N VAL A 122 -11.95 6.35 -13.84
CA VAL A 122 -13.28 5.82 -14.15
C VAL A 122 -13.29 5.14 -15.53
N LEU A 123 -13.89 3.96 -15.58
CA LEU A 123 -14.19 3.25 -16.81
C LEU A 123 -15.39 3.90 -17.49
N LYS A 124 -15.22 4.34 -18.74
CA LYS A 124 -16.34 4.78 -19.58
C LYS A 124 -16.91 3.54 -20.27
N LYS A 125 -18.07 3.05 -19.82
CA LYS A 125 -18.80 1.95 -20.46
C LYS A 125 -19.56 2.46 -21.69
N LEU A 126 -19.77 1.60 -22.68
CA LEU A 126 -20.73 1.85 -23.76
C LEU A 126 -22.14 1.58 -23.22
N ASP A 127 -23.14 2.37 -23.64
CA ASP A 127 -24.54 2.24 -23.19
C ASP A 127 -25.15 0.85 -23.50
N SER A 128 -24.55 0.09 -24.42
CA SER A 128 -24.97 -1.26 -24.82
C SER A 128 -24.55 -2.40 -23.89
N ASP A 129 -23.68 -2.15 -22.90
CA ASP A 129 -23.12 -3.20 -22.02
C ASP A 129 -23.94 -3.43 -20.73
N ASN A 130 -25.12 -2.79 -20.59
CA ASN A 130 -25.96 -2.93 -19.39
C ASN A 130 -26.73 -4.25 -19.30
N ASP A 131 -26.76 -5.08 -20.35
CA ASP A 131 -27.59 -6.29 -20.39
C ASP A 131 -26.87 -7.61 -20.03
N ASN A 132 -25.56 -7.58 -19.73
CA ASN A 132 -24.81 -8.81 -19.43
C ASN A 132 -23.82 -8.64 -18.26
N ASP A 133 -24.32 -8.84 -17.03
CA ASP A 133 -23.58 -8.71 -15.76
C ASP A 133 -22.32 -9.60 -15.63
N ASN A 134 -22.10 -10.54 -16.55
CA ASN A 134 -20.99 -11.50 -16.51
C ASN A 134 -19.85 -11.22 -17.49
N ALA A 135 -19.96 -10.22 -18.38
CA ALA A 135 -18.88 -9.84 -19.28
C ALA A 135 -17.94 -8.79 -18.62
N PRO A 136 -16.61 -8.92 -18.74
CA PRO A 136 -15.70 -7.86 -18.27
C PRO A 136 -16.04 -6.56 -19.02
N PRO A 137 -16.22 -5.44 -18.32
CA PRO A 137 -16.73 -4.22 -18.92
C PRO A 137 -15.71 -3.70 -19.96
N ARG A 138 -16.18 -3.45 -21.19
CA ARG A 138 -15.32 -3.01 -22.29
C ARG A 138 -15.21 -1.49 -22.29
N SER A 139 -13.99 -0.98 -22.44
CA SER A 139 -13.74 0.46 -22.51
C SER A 139 -14.31 1.04 -23.81
N ALA A 140 -15.14 2.08 -23.70
CA ALA A 140 -15.65 2.84 -24.83
C ALA A 140 -14.59 3.69 -25.56
N LYS A 141 -13.36 3.75 -25.03
CA LYS A 141 -12.27 4.55 -25.62
C LYS A 141 -11.54 3.75 -26.70
N LEU A 142 -11.40 4.36 -27.87
CA LEU A 142 -10.52 3.85 -28.93
C LEU A 142 -9.07 3.73 -28.40
N PRO A 143 -8.32 2.71 -28.83
CA PRO A 143 -6.89 2.62 -28.56
C PRO A 143 -6.19 3.91 -28.98
N SER A 144 -5.42 4.52 -28.07
CA SER A 144 -4.56 5.65 -28.41
C SER A 144 -3.16 5.13 -28.74
N MET A 145 -2.54 5.66 -29.79
CA MET A 145 -1.13 5.42 -30.09
C MET A 145 -0.20 6.26 -29.23
N GLN A 146 -0.74 7.15 -28.38
CA GLN A 146 0.05 8.01 -27.51
C GLN A 146 0.57 7.21 -26.31
N VAL A 147 1.88 7.23 -26.12
CA VAL A 147 2.58 6.61 -25.00
C VAL A 147 3.38 7.68 -24.27
N VAL A 148 3.37 7.62 -22.94
CA VAL A 148 4.20 8.51 -22.13
C VAL A 148 5.67 8.16 -22.38
N ARG A 149 6.45 9.17 -22.78
CA ARG A 149 7.89 8.99 -23.00
C ARG A 149 8.62 9.06 -21.66
N GLY A 150 9.32 7.99 -21.32
CA GLY A 150 10.11 7.86 -20.10
C GLY A 150 10.17 6.42 -19.62
N ASP A 151 11.00 6.20 -18.61
CA ASP A 151 11.34 4.89 -18.04
C ASP A 151 10.79 4.69 -16.62
N ARG A 152 10.03 5.67 -16.10
CA ARG A 152 9.33 5.54 -14.81
C ARG A 152 8.16 4.56 -14.86
N TYR A 153 7.47 4.46 -16.00
CA TYR A 153 6.30 3.59 -16.12
C TYR A 153 6.69 2.21 -16.63
N LEU A 154 6.32 1.18 -15.88
CA LEU A 154 6.34 -0.19 -16.37
C LEU A 154 5.17 -0.39 -17.34
N SER A 155 5.46 -1.04 -18.47
CA SER A 155 4.43 -1.40 -19.43
C SER A 155 3.51 -2.48 -18.85
N ARG A 156 2.24 -2.46 -19.27
CA ARG A 156 1.28 -3.49 -18.85
C ARG A 156 1.74 -4.87 -19.29
N GLU A 157 2.30 -4.96 -20.50
CA GLU A 157 2.80 -6.19 -21.09
C GLU A 157 3.95 -6.78 -20.28
N PHE A 158 4.81 -5.94 -19.70
CA PHE A 158 5.88 -6.38 -18.80
C PHE A 158 5.32 -6.88 -17.46
N VAL A 159 4.42 -6.13 -16.84
CA VAL A 159 3.80 -6.52 -15.56
C VAL A 159 3.01 -7.81 -15.69
N ASP A 160 2.29 -7.99 -16.81
CA ASP A 160 1.42 -9.14 -17.02
C ASP A 160 2.21 -10.47 -17.23
N GLN A 161 3.54 -10.41 -17.42
CA GLN A 161 4.40 -11.61 -17.44
C GLN A 161 4.39 -12.35 -16.09
N PHE A 162 4.19 -11.62 -14.98
CA PHE A 162 4.21 -12.15 -13.62
C PHE A 162 2.82 -12.58 -13.12
N VAL A 163 1.80 -12.63 -13.98
CA VAL A 163 0.45 -13.09 -13.60
C VAL A 163 0.47 -14.58 -13.22
N ALA A 164 1.24 -15.40 -13.93
CA ALA A 164 1.38 -16.83 -13.62
C ALA A 164 2.12 -17.09 -12.30
N ASP A 165 3.00 -16.16 -11.91
CA ASP A 165 3.69 -16.13 -10.60
C ASP A 165 2.81 -15.55 -9.48
N SER A 166 1.57 -15.18 -9.80
CA SER A 166 0.55 -14.69 -8.89
C SER A 166 -0.66 -15.64 -8.74
N PRO A 167 -0.54 -16.98 -8.61
CA PRO A 167 -1.72 -17.81 -8.38
C PRO A 167 -2.33 -17.48 -7.01
N ALA A 168 -3.66 -17.39 -6.97
CA ALA A 168 -4.43 -17.39 -5.71
C ALA A 168 -4.15 -18.66 -4.87
N ASP A 169 -3.64 -19.74 -5.48
CA ASP A 169 -3.25 -20.99 -4.79
C ASP A 169 -1.89 -20.94 -4.10
N MET A 170 -1.08 -19.89 -4.28
CA MET A 170 0.06 -19.63 -3.37
C MET A 170 -0.39 -19.07 -2.01
N MET A 171 -1.71 -19.00 -1.78
CA MET A 171 -2.38 -18.52 -0.57
C MET A 171 -2.87 -19.68 0.32
N ALA A 172 -2.00 -20.63 0.61
CA ALA A 172 -2.26 -21.54 1.71
C ALA A 172 -2.48 -20.73 3.00
N ASP A 173 -3.57 -21.01 3.72
CA ASP A 173 -3.93 -20.36 4.99
C ASP A 173 -2.87 -20.65 6.09
N GLU A 174 -1.95 -21.58 5.85
CA GLU A 174 -0.82 -21.94 6.70
C GLU A 174 0.43 -22.15 5.82
N ASP A 175 1.40 -21.26 5.96
CA ASP A 175 2.75 -21.44 5.46
C ASP A 175 3.65 -21.60 6.68
N GLU A 176 4.27 -22.77 6.86
CA GLU A 176 5.17 -23.02 7.99
C GLU A 176 6.30 -21.98 8.05
N ASP A 177 6.72 -21.46 6.89
CA ASP A 177 7.81 -20.49 6.76
C ASP A 177 7.36 -19.03 6.98
N ASN A 178 6.05 -18.74 7.00
CA ASN A 178 5.55 -17.38 7.20
C ASN A 178 4.44 -17.30 8.25
N PRO A 179 4.76 -16.85 9.48
CA PRO A 179 3.79 -16.76 10.56
C PRO A 179 2.68 -15.74 10.28
N CYS A 180 2.82 -14.85 9.29
CA CYS A 180 1.78 -13.87 8.93
C CYS A 180 0.84 -14.31 7.80
N ALA A 181 1.10 -15.44 7.11
CA ALA A 181 0.37 -15.85 5.90
C ALA A 181 -1.16 -15.85 6.10
N GLY A 182 -1.66 -16.47 7.17
CA GLY A 182 -3.09 -16.55 7.46
C GLY A 182 -3.77 -15.25 7.94
N ARG A 183 -3.00 -14.19 8.29
CA ARG A 183 -3.56 -12.90 8.76
C ARG A 183 -3.92 -11.98 7.59
N TRP A 184 -3.15 -12.05 6.52
CA TRP A 184 -3.31 -11.20 5.34
C TRP A 184 -4.27 -11.84 4.35
N LYS A 185 -5.57 -11.80 4.67
CA LYS A 185 -6.60 -12.15 3.69
C LYS A 185 -6.79 -10.97 2.75
N ASN A 186 -6.40 -11.14 1.49
CA ASN A 186 -6.82 -10.22 0.45
C ASN A 186 -8.35 -10.13 0.52
N MET A 187 -8.90 -8.92 0.51
CA MET A 187 -10.35 -8.71 0.60
C MET A 187 -11.06 -9.54 -0.46
N ARG A 188 -11.94 -10.47 -0.02
CA ARG A 188 -12.68 -11.44 -0.86
C ARG A 188 -12.98 -10.89 -2.26
N ASP A 189 -12.32 -11.48 -3.24
CA ASP A 189 -12.22 -11.00 -4.63
C ASP A 189 -13.56 -10.62 -5.26
N GLU A 190 -14.66 -11.28 -4.90
CA GLU A 190 -15.93 -11.10 -5.59
C GLU A 190 -16.62 -9.76 -5.29
N LYS A 191 -16.55 -9.27 -4.03
CA LYS A 191 -17.08 -7.95 -3.65
C LYS A 191 -16.16 -6.83 -4.12
N THR A 192 -14.85 -7.05 -4.03
CA THR A 192 -13.83 -6.09 -4.43
C THR A 192 -13.79 -5.92 -5.95
N ARG A 193 -13.92 -7.01 -6.73
CA ARG A 193 -14.01 -6.96 -8.21
C ARG A 193 -15.21 -6.15 -8.70
N LYS A 194 -16.37 -6.22 -8.02
CA LYS A 194 -17.53 -5.36 -8.34
C LYS A 194 -17.26 -3.89 -8.02
N MET A 195 -16.62 -3.59 -6.89
CA MET A 195 -16.17 -2.22 -6.55
C MET A 195 -15.15 -1.67 -7.56
N TRP A 196 -14.21 -2.51 -7.99
CA TRP A 196 -13.17 -2.16 -8.95
C TRP A 196 -13.67 -2.09 -10.39
N GLY A 197 -14.75 -2.79 -10.74
CA GLY A 197 -15.34 -2.78 -12.08
C GLY A 197 -15.90 -1.43 -12.56
N VAL A 198 -15.91 -0.42 -11.68
CA VAL A 198 -16.19 0.99 -12.01
C VAL A 198 -14.94 1.71 -12.55
N PHE A 199 -13.75 1.23 -12.20
CA PHE A 199 -12.48 1.82 -12.55
C PHE A 199 -11.71 0.93 -13.52
N ASP A 200 -11.07 1.54 -14.50
CA ASP A 200 -10.22 0.81 -15.44
C ASP A 200 -8.83 0.63 -14.82
N GLU A 201 -8.18 1.73 -14.45
CA GLU A 201 -7.07 1.70 -13.49
C GLU A 201 -7.61 1.97 -12.08
N SER A 202 -7.35 1.04 -11.18
CA SER A 202 -7.69 1.07 -9.76
C SER A 202 -6.75 1.93 -8.94
N GLY A 203 -5.59 2.28 -9.48
CA GLY A 203 -4.57 3.03 -8.74
C GLY A 203 -3.22 3.00 -9.45
N ILE A 204 -2.15 3.22 -8.69
CA ILE A 204 -0.77 2.95 -9.11
C ILE A 204 -0.09 2.06 -8.07
N PHE A 205 0.85 1.24 -8.50
CA PHE A 205 1.84 0.62 -7.63
C PHE A 205 3.17 1.32 -7.90
N MET A 206 3.91 1.74 -6.87
CA MET A 206 5.17 2.46 -7.10
C MET A 206 6.28 2.00 -6.18
N SER A 207 7.51 2.36 -6.54
CA SER A 207 8.68 2.28 -5.68
C SER A 207 9.42 3.61 -5.60
N ALA A 208 10.05 3.85 -4.46
CA ALA A 208 10.92 4.99 -4.22
C ALA A 208 12.15 4.56 -3.42
N CYS A 209 13.29 5.23 -3.62
CA CYS A 209 14.45 4.97 -2.75
C CYS A 209 14.23 5.60 -1.36
N ARG A 210 15.05 5.20 -0.38
CA ARG A 210 15.04 5.76 0.99
C ARG A 210 15.13 7.30 1.08
N HIS A 211 15.61 7.96 0.02
CA HIS A 211 15.72 9.42 -0.04
C HIS A 211 14.48 10.09 -0.67
N GLY A 212 13.46 9.32 -1.06
CA GLY A 212 12.19 9.81 -1.59
C GLY A 212 12.12 10.00 -3.10
N PHE A 213 13.17 9.65 -3.86
CA PHE A 213 13.13 9.71 -5.32
C PHE A 213 12.24 8.60 -5.87
N SER A 214 11.31 8.95 -6.75
CA SER A 214 10.49 7.97 -7.46
C SER A 214 11.38 7.10 -8.37
N LEU A 215 11.23 5.78 -8.30
CA LEU A 215 11.99 4.84 -9.14
C LEU A 215 11.13 4.30 -10.28
N LEU A 216 10.09 3.53 -9.94
CA LEU A 216 9.18 2.87 -10.88
C LEU A 216 7.72 3.05 -10.47
N ILE A 217 6.84 3.04 -11.47
CA ILE A 217 5.39 3.15 -11.35
C ILE A 217 4.76 2.12 -12.29
N ALA A 218 3.76 1.39 -11.82
CA ALA A 218 2.90 0.53 -12.60
C ALA A 218 1.43 0.92 -12.38
N ASP A 219 0.62 0.89 -13.44
CA ASP A 219 -0.81 1.07 -13.27
C ASP A 219 -1.43 -0.21 -12.73
N MET A 220 -2.19 -0.09 -11.65
CA MET A 220 -3.04 -1.19 -11.18
C MET A 220 -4.30 -1.21 -12.05
N VAL A 221 -4.56 -2.32 -12.74
CA VAL A 221 -5.63 -2.42 -13.74
C VAL A 221 -6.70 -3.41 -13.27
N GLN A 222 -7.91 -2.89 -13.02
CA GLN A 222 -9.10 -3.67 -12.62
C GLN A 222 -8.87 -4.66 -11.46
N SER A 223 -7.85 -4.41 -10.64
CA SER A 223 -7.43 -5.25 -9.51
C SER A 223 -7.01 -4.39 -8.33
N SER A 224 -6.96 -4.93 -7.13
CA SER A 224 -6.14 -4.35 -6.07
C SER A 224 -4.65 -4.65 -6.32
N GLU A 225 -3.81 -4.42 -5.31
CA GLU A 225 -2.41 -4.85 -5.26
C GLU A 225 -2.28 -6.37 -5.38
N GLN A 226 -2.15 -6.87 -6.61
CA GLN A 226 -1.77 -8.25 -6.89
C GLN A 226 -0.25 -8.41 -6.84
N SER A 227 0.25 -9.60 -6.54
CA SER A 227 1.71 -9.82 -6.41
C SER A 227 2.49 -9.58 -7.70
N LYS A 228 1.84 -9.60 -8.87
CA LYS A 228 2.49 -9.26 -10.16
C LYS A 228 3.14 -7.86 -10.16
N TYR A 229 2.57 -6.89 -9.45
CA TYR A 229 3.11 -5.52 -9.42
C TYR A 229 4.44 -5.43 -8.66
N PRO A 230 4.54 -5.88 -7.38
CA PRO A 230 5.82 -5.90 -6.68
C PRO A 230 6.84 -6.85 -7.34
N LEU A 231 6.42 -7.98 -7.94
CA LEU A 231 7.33 -8.85 -8.71
C LEU A 231 7.95 -8.10 -9.91
N ALA A 232 7.14 -7.39 -10.69
CA ALA A 232 7.64 -6.61 -11.82
C ALA A 232 8.59 -5.48 -11.39
N VAL A 233 8.28 -4.79 -10.28
CA VAL A 233 9.16 -3.78 -9.70
C VAL A 233 10.50 -4.39 -9.28
N VAL A 234 10.47 -5.48 -8.50
CA VAL A 234 11.68 -6.16 -8.00
C VAL A 234 12.54 -6.68 -9.15
N SER A 235 11.95 -7.33 -10.16
CA SER A 235 12.66 -7.76 -11.37
C SER A 235 13.43 -6.60 -12.00
N LYS A 236 12.77 -5.46 -12.23
CA LYS A 236 13.40 -4.32 -12.88
C LYS A 236 14.50 -3.67 -12.03
N LEU A 237 14.31 -3.63 -10.71
CA LEU A 237 15.31 -3.10 -9.77
C LEU A 237 16.54 -4.02 -9.68
N LEU A 238 16.36 -5.33 -9.62
CA LEU A 238 17.45 -6.31 -9.63
C LEU A 238 18.28 -6.23 -10.91
N ASP A 239 17.62 -6.17 -12.08
CA ASP A 239 18.31 -6.00 -13.36
C ASP A 239 19.13 -4.70 -13.44
N THR A 240 18.70 -3.66 -12.72
CA THR A 240 19.28 -2.31 -12.83
C THR A 240 20.39 -2.07 -11.81
N PHE A 241 20.16 -2.42 -10.55
CA PHE A 241 21.05 -2.12 -9.42
C PHE A 241 21.85 -3.34 -8.95
N GLY A 242 21.44 -4.54 -9.35
CA GLY A 242 22.14 -5.78 -9.02
C GLY A 242 21.88 -6.23 -7.59
N LYS A 243 22.97 -6.51 -6.88
CA LYS A 243 22.96 -7.24 -5.61
C LYS A 243 22.70 -6.37 -4.38
N ASP A 244 22.34 -7.02 -3.29
CA ASP A 244 22.24 -6.45 -1.94
C ASP A 244 21.15 -5.37 -1.82
N LEU A 245 20.02 -5.55 -2.52
CA LEU A 245 18.87 -4.64 -2.42
C LEU A 245 17.98 -4.99 -1.22
N GLY A 246 17.55 -3.97 -0.47
CA GLY A 246 16.55 -4.11 0.59
C GLY A 246 15.25 -3.41 0.22
N GLY A 247 14.16 -4.18 0.10
CA GLY A 247 12.84 -3.68 -0.28
C GLY A 247 11.86 -3.69 0.89
N GLY A 248 11.46 -2.51 1.36
CA GLY A 248 10.37 -2.33 2.31
C GLY A 248 9.01 -2.45 1.65
N TYR A 249 8.13 -3.26 2.24
CA TYR A 249 6.72 -3.39 1.84
C TYR A 249 5.89 -3.79 3.06
N ASP A 250 4.66 -3.29 3.19
CA ASP A 250 3.72 -3.63 4.26
C ASP A 250 3.59 -5.13 4.46
N VAL A 251 3.42 -5.86 3.37
CA VAL A 251 3.35 -7.32 3.38
C VAL A 251 4.67 -7.97 2.98
N GLY A 252 5.80 -7.31 3.25
CA GLY A 252 7.15 -7.74 2.86
C GLY A 252 7.50 -9.17 3.30
N CYS A 253 7.08 -9.58 4.50
CA CYS A 253 7.23 -10.96 4.98
C CYS A 253 6.52 -11.98 4.09
N ARG A 254 5.30 -11.66 3.64
CA ARG A 254 4.52 -12.48 2.70
C ARG A 254 5.08 -12.42 1.30
N PHE A 255 5.48 -11.23 0.88
CA PHE A 255 6.10 -11.03 -0.41
C PHE A 255 7.41 -11.81 -0.54
N LYS A 256 8.19 -11.99 0.52
CA LYS A 256 9.39 -12.84 0.53
C LYS A 256 9.08 -14.26 0.05
N THR A 257 8.03 -14.87 0.58
CA THR A 257 7.56 -16.21 0.17
C THR A 257 7.09 -16.20 -1.28
N THR A 258 6.32 -15.19 -1.68
CA THR A 258 5.87 -15.07 -3.07
C THR A 258 7.05 -14.93 -4.03
N LEU A 259 8.04 -14.11 -3.68
CA LEU A 259 9.24 -13.89 -4.47
C LEU A 259 10.06 -15.17 -4.61
N SER A 260 10.28 -15.91 -3.52
CA SER A 260 11.04 -17.16 -3.55
C SER A 260 10.38 -18.26 -4.38
N ARG A 261 9.04 -18.28 -4.43
CA ARG A 261 8.26 -19.24 -5.21
C ARG A 261 8.00 -18.81 -6.67
N SER A 262 8.26 -17.55 -6.99
CA SER A 262 8.10 -17.02 -8.36
C SER A 262 9.25 -17.40 -9.28
N SER A 263 9.07 -17.13 -10.58
CA SER A 263 10.15 -17.19 -11.58
C SER A 263 11.40 -16.36 -11.22
N LEU A 264 11.28 -15.35 -10.35
CA LEU A 264 12.38 -14.50 -9.88
C LEU A 264 13.14 -15.07 -8.67
N GLY A 265 12.67 -16.16 -8.05
CA GLY A 265 13.20 -16.63 -6.77
C GLY A 265 14.71 -16.92 -6.79
N CYS A 266 15.18 -17.64 -7.81
CA CYS A 266 16.62 -17.91 -7.97
C CYS A 266 17.41 -16.62 -8.19
N HIS A 267 16.91 -15.73 -9.05
CA HIS A 267 17.60 -14.48 -9.38
C HIS A 267 17.68 -13.53 -8.16
N ALA A 268 16.59 -13.40 -7.40
CA ALA A 268 16.55 -12.62 -6.17
C ALA A 268 17.47 -13.20 -5.10
N HIS A 269 17.57 -14.52 -4.99
CA HIS A 269 18.49 -15.20 -4.08
C HIS A 269 19.96 -14.98 -4.48
N ASP A 270 20.30 -15.17 -5.76
CA ASP A 270 21.66 -14.98 -6.28
C ASP A 270 22.16 -13.54 -6.11
N LEU A 271 21.24 -12.57 -6.16
CA LEU A 271 21.51 -11.16 -5.92
C LEU A 271 21.32 -10.74 -4.45
N ASN A 272 21.06 -11.67 -3.53
CA ASN A 272 20.91 -11.38 -2.10
C ASN A 272 19.85 -10.29 -1.80
N HIS A 273 18.70 -10.35 -2.48
CA HIS A 273 17.56 -9.46 -2.20
C HIS A 273 16.99 -9.75 -0.80
N THR A 274 16.72 -8.68 -0.04
CA THR A 274 16.09 -8.76 1.27
C THR A 274 14.72 -8.09 1.25
N SER A 275 13.68 -8.85 1.61
CA SER A 275 12.33 -8.33 1.83
C SER A 275 12.17 -7.88 3.29
N LEU A 276 11.80 -6.61 3.46
CA LEU A 276 11.72 -5.91 4.75
C LEU A 276 10.30 -5.40 5.00
N VAL A 277 9.98 -5.13 6.27
CA VAL A 277 8.68 -4.60 6.67
C VAL A 277 8.86 -3.23 7.33
N GLY A 278 8.00 -2.28 6.97
CA GLY A 278 7.98 -0.93 7.52
C GLY A 278 7.74 -0.89 9.03
N ALA A 279 8.34 0.09 9.69
CA ALA A 279 8.27 0.24 11.15
C ALA A 279 6.84 0.49 11.66
N PHE A 280 6.02 1.22 10.90
CA PHE A 280 4.65 1.55 11.27
C PHE A 280 3.74 0.31 11.24
N HIS A 281 4.00 -0.58 10.28
CA HIS A 281 3.21 -1.80 10.08
C HIS A 281 3.49 -2.88 11.12
N ARG A 282 4.53 -2.73 11.98
CA ARG A 282 4.92 -3.70 13.03
C ARG A 282 3.74 -4.36 13.74
N HIS A 283 2.78 -3.58 14.25
CA HIS A 283 1.64 -4.06 15.05
C HIS A 283 0.67 -4.95 14.27
N THR A 284 0.71 -4.89 12.94
CA THR A 284 -0.09 -5.73 12.04
C THR A 284 0.57 -7.09 11.76
N HIS A 285 1.84 -7.28 12.15
CA HIS A 285 2.55 -8.56 12.03
C HIS A 285 2.61 -9.32 13.36
N ARG A 286 2.68 -10.66 13.29
CA ARG A 286 2.95 -11.50 14.46
C ARG A 286 4.35 -11.24 15.01
N CYS A 287 4.57 -11.35 16.32
CA CYS A 287 5.88 -11.10 16.93
C CYS A 287 7.01 -11.90 16.28
N LEU A 288 6.77 -13.17 15.92
CA LEU A 288 7.74 -13.99 15.17
C LEU A 288 8.21 -13.33 13.87
N CYS A 289 7.28 -12.77 13.09
CA CYS A 289 7.63 -12.04 11.86
C CYS A 289 8.42 -10.77 12.15
N GLN A 290 8.13 -10.11 13.28
CA GLN A 290 8.82 -8.88 13.65
C GLN A 290 10.30 -9.18 13.89
N LEU A 291 10.65 -10.29 14.56
CA LEU A 291 12.05 -10.67 14.79
C LEU A 291 12.88 -10.83 13.50
N ASP A 292 12.23 -11.15 12.37
CA ASP A 292 12.90 -11.38 11.08
C ASP A 292 12.91 -10.22 10.10
N HIS A 293 11.94 -9.31 10.21
CA HIS A 293 11.67 -8.33 9.13
C HIS A 293 11.57 -6.89 9.60
N LEU A 294 11.47 -6.69 10.90
CA LEU A 294 11.25 -5.38 11.47
C LEU A 294 12.53 -4.57 11.51
N THR A 295 12.44 -3.32 11.06
CA THR A 295 13.57 -2.38 10.93
C THR A 295 14.52 -2.34 12.13
N THR A 296 14.01 -2.42 13.36
CA THR A 296 14.81 -2.40 14.60
C THR A 296 15.74 -3.60 14.77
N TYR A 297 15.35 -4.78 14.29
CA TYR A 297 16.13 -6.02 14.44
C TYR A 297 16.99 -6.32 13.21
N ILE A 298 16.85 -5.54 12.14
CA ILE A 298 17.66 -5.69 10.94
C ILE A 298 18.97 -4.94 11.11
N ASP A 299 20.04 -5.71 11.31
CA ASP A 299 21.39 -5.15 11.37
C ASP A 299 21.69 -4.28 10.14
N ARG A 300 22.31 -3.12 10.38
CA ARG A 300 22.74 -2.11 9.40
C ARG A 300 21.64 -1.40 8.60
N LEU A 301 20.38 -1.47 9.04
CA LEU A 301 19.32 -0.65 8.46
C LEU A 301 19.40 0.83 8.93
N GLY A 302 19.88 1.05 10.15
CA GLY A 302 20.11 2.39 10.70
C GLY A 302 18.81 3.08 11.13
N LEU A 303 18.66 4.36 10.77
CA LEU A 303 17.50 5.19 11.12
C LEU A 303 16.30 5.01 10.17
N GLU A 304 16.35 4.02 9.28
CA GLU A 304 15.32 3.84 8.26
C GLU A 304 14.04 3.24 8.85
N ASP A 305 12.89 3.83 8.53
CA ASP A 305 11.57 3.30 8.90
C ASP A 305 10.90 2.52 7.76
N LEU A 306 11.35 2.72 6.51
CA LEU A 306 10.81 2.14 5.27
C LEU A 306 9.34 2.55 4.99
N GLU A 307 8.94 3.75 5.41
CA GLU A 307 7.58 4.33 5.24
C GLU A 307 7.57 5.46 4.17
N GLY A 308 8.44 5.33 3.16
CA GLY A 308 8.63 6.35 2.14
C GLY A 308 7.42 6.51 1.20
N CYS A 309 6.66 5.44 0.95
CA CYS A 309 5.55 5.46 0.00
C CYS A 309 4.38 6.30 0.52
N GLU A 310 4.08 6.23 1.81
CA GLU A 310 2.98 6.86 2.52
C GLU A 310 3.12 8.39 2.44
N HIS A 311 4.33 8.88 2.66
CA HIS A 311 4.69 10.29 2.51
C HIS A 311 4.51 10.78 1.07
N ILE A 312 4.91 9.96 0.10
CA ILE A 312 4.77 10.27 -1.33
C ILE A 312 3.30 10.27 -1.75
N PHE A 313 2.50 9.33 -1.26
CA PHE A 313 1.08 9.22 -1.54
C PHE A 313 0.31 10.39 -0.96
N SER A 314 0.60 10.79 0.26
CA SER A 314 -0.01 11.97 0.89
C SER A 314 0.06 13.21 -0.02
N LYS A 315 1.21 13.46 -0.67
CA LYS A 315 1.39 14.58 -1.60
C LYS A 315 0.75 14.33 -2.98
N SER A 316 0.97 13.15 -3.56
CA SER A 316 0.51 12.84 -4.92
C SER A 316 -1.00 12.66 -5.03
N ASN A 317 -1.70 12.38 -3.93
CA ASN A 317 -3.16 12.25 -3.88
C ASN A 317 -3.91 13.51 -4.35
N ALA A 318 -3.27 14.68 -4.32
CA ALA A 318 -3.82 15.91 -4.91
C ALA A 318 -4.14 15.77 -6.42
N LEU A 319 -3.44 14.89 -7.14
CA LEU A 319 -3.71 14.61 -8.55
C LEU A 319 -5.05 13.90 -8.79
N ALA A 320 -5.57 13.18 -7.80
CA ALA A 320 -6.66 12.21 -7.94
C ALA A 320 -7.89 12.78 -8.65
N ALA A 321 -8.28 14.01 -8.31
CA ALA A 321 -9.44 14.67 -8.92
C ALA A 321 -9.20 14.99 -10.41
N SER A 322 -7.99 15.42 -10.76
CA SER A 322 -7.64 15.84 -12.13
C SER A 322 -7.45 14.66 -13.09
N VAL A 323 -7.04 13.49 -12.58
CA VAL A 323 -6.78 12.31 -13.40
C VAL A 323 -7.97 11.34 -13.51
N ARG A 324 -8.98 11.49 -12.64
CA ARG A 324 -10.14 10.59 -12.52
C ARG A 324 -10.84 10.26 -13.83
N TYR A 325 -10.96 11.25 -14.71
CA TYR A 325 -11.70 11.16 -15.97
C TYR A 325 -10.81 11.32 -17.21
N ALA A 326 -9.48 11.42 -17.02
CA ALA A 326 -8.51 11.59 -18.10
C ALA A 326 -8.47 10.37 -19.04
N SER A 327 -7.79 10.46 -20.18
CA SER A 327 -7.38 9.24 -20.92
C SER A 327 -6.25 8.52 -20.17
N ILE A 328 -5.94 7.29 -20.57
CA ILE A 328 -4.78 6.55 -20.03
C ILE A 328 -3.52 7.39 -20.18
N PHE A 329 -3.26 7.85 -21.41
CA PHE A 329 -2.13 8.71 -21.73
C PHE A 329 -2.06 9.98 -20.86
N TYR A 330 -3.14 10.77 -20.78
CA TYR A 330 -3.12 12.01 -20.01
C TYR A 330 -2.99 11.77 -18.50
N ARG A 331 -3.54 10.67 -18.00
CA ARG A 331 -3.37 10.26 -16.60
C ARG A 331 -1.91 9.95 -16.31
N GLN A 332 -1.30 9.04 -17.08
CA GLN A 332 0.11 8.69 -16.93
C GLN A 332 1.03 9.91 -17.13
N GLN A 333 0.74 10.76 -18.11
CA GLN A 333 1.52 11.98 -18.36
C GLN A 333 1.46 12.94 -17.18
N ALA A 334 0.29 13.14 -16.58
CA ALA A 334 0.14 14.00 -15.40
C ALA A 334 0.91 13.44 -14.20
N ILE A 335 0.80 12.13 -13.94
CA ILE A 335 1.49 11.45 -12.83
C ILE A 335 3.00 11.48 -13.03
N ALA A 336 3.49 11.10 -14.22
CA ALA A 336 4.92 11.09 -14.52
C ALA A 336 5.55 12.48 -14.44
N ASN A 337 4.85 13.51 -14.92
CA ASN A 337 5.32 14.90 -14.84
C ASN A 337 5.35 15.40 -13.39
N TYR A 338 4.38 15.03 -12.57
CA TYR A 338 4.36 15.38 -11.15
C TYR A 338 5.54 14.78 -10.42
N PHE A 339 5.78 13.47 -10.57
CA PHE A 339 6.94 12.84 -9.93
C PHE A 339 8.26 13.38 -10.46
N ARG A 340 8.36 13.70 -11.76
CA ARG A 340 9.54 14.41 -12.31
C ARG A 340 9.82 15.71 -11.59
N HIS A 341 8.79 16.56 -11.52
CA HIS A 341 8.92 17.86 -10.91
C HIS A 341 9.24 17.76 -9.42
N ASN A 342 8.58 16.85 -8.70
CA ASN A 342 8.84 16.61 -7.30
C ASN A 342 10.27 16.12 -7.07
N ASP A 343 10.76 15.16 -7.85
CA ASP A 343 12.13 14.67 -7.76
C ASP A 343 13.14 15.82 -7.98
N ASP A 344 12.96 16.61 -9.05
CA ASP A 344 13.90 17.65 -9.46
C ASP A 344 13.92 18.86 -8.52
N PHE A 345 12.76 19.29 -8.02
CA PHE A 345 12.62 20.57 -7.30
C PHE A 345 12.38 20.43 -5.79
N GLU A 346 11.84 19.30 -5.33
CA GLU A 346 11.52 19.07 -3.91
C GLU A 346 12.46 18.05 -3.28
N VAL A 347 12.59 16.85 -3.87
CA VAL A 347 13.39 15.78 -3.28
C VAL A 347 14.88 16.11 -3.38
N TYR A 348 15.34 16.48 -4.58
CA TYR A 348 16.74 16.80 -4.81
C TYR A 348 17.21 18.02 -4.00
N SER A 349 16.39 19.07 -3.93
CA SER A 349 16.71 20.29 -3.17
C SER A 349 16.82 20.03 -1.66
N ASN A 350 15.98 19.13 -1.13
CA ASN A 350 15.96 18.77 0.29
C ASN A 350 16.94 17.66 0.66
N LEU A 351 17.56 16.97 -0.31
CA LEU A 351 18.44 15.82 -0.08
C LEU A 351 19.58 16.14 0.90
N THR A 352 20.27 17.27 0.71
CA THR A 352 21.39 17.66 1.58
C THR A 352 20.93 17.88 3.02
N THR A 353 19.79 18.53 3.21
CA THR A 353 19.21 18.79 4.54
C THR A 353 18.77 17.49 5.20
N PHE A 354 18.14 16.58 4.43
CA PHE A 354 17.77 15.25 4.89
C PHE A 354 18.99 14.46 5.40
N LEU A 355 20.05 14.38 4.59
CA LEU A 355 21.28 13.68 4.96
C LEU A 355 21.96 14.30 6.18
N TYR A 356 22.04 15.63 6.24
CA TYR A 356 22.64 16.35 7.37
C TYR A 356 21.88 16.12 8.68
N ASN A 357 20.55 16.18 8.64
CA ASN A 357 19.71 15.98 9.82
C ASN A 357 19.80 14.53 10.31
N ASN A 358 19.75 13.55 9.41
CA ASN A 358 19.90 12.14 9.76
C ASN A 358 21.29 11.83 10.32
N TYR A 359 22.34 12.45 9.78
CA TYR A 359 23.69 12.31 10.31
C TYR A 359 23.79 12.85 11.75
N LYS A 360 23.24 14.04 12.00
CA LYS A 360 23.16 14.61 13.36
C LYS A 360 22.36 13.72 14.32
N GLN A 361 21.22 13.22 13.87
CA GLN A 361 20.39 12.32 14.65
C GLN A 361 21.17 11.05 15.01
N ALA A 362 21.86 10.44 14.05
CA ALA A 362 22.67 9.25 14.28
C ALA A 362 23.79 9.51 15.30
N LEU A 363 24.51 10.64 15.19
CA LEU A 363 25.54 11.01 16.16
C LEU A 363 24.98 11.21 17.58
N ASN A 364 23.82 11.86 17.70
CA ASN A 364 23.17 12.05 19.00
C ASN A 364 22.76 10.70 19.60
N VAL A 365 22.13 9.82 18.80
CA VAL A 365 21.75 8.47 19.25
C VAL A 365 22.97 7.68 19.71
N LEU A 366 24.07 7.72 18.97
CA LEU A 366 25.31 7.05 19.38
C LEU A 366 25.89 7.64 20.67
N HIS A 367 25.91 8.96 20.80
CA HIS A 367 26.38 9.62 22.02
C HIS A 367 25.54 9.25 23.25
N ASP A 368 24.23 9.32 23.11
CA ASP A 368 23.28 9.02 24.18
C ASP A 368 23.32 7.52 24.55
N ALA A 369 23.43 6.64 23.55
CA ALA A 369 23.57 5.20 23.75
C ALA A 369 24.85 4.86 24.53
N HIS A 370 26.00 5.44 24.17
CA HIS A 370 27.26 5.22 24.86
C HIS A 370 27.23 5.61 26.34
N THR A 371 26.36 6.55 26.73
CA THR A 371 26.25 7.01 28.13
C THR A 371 25.13 6.33 28.90
N THR A 372 24.03 5.98 28.23
CA THR A 372 22.80 5.49 28.86
C THR A 372 22.76 3.96 28.92
N LEU A 373 23.18 3.28 27.85
CA LEU A 373 23.13 1.82 27.75
C LEU A 373 23.94 1.14 28.86
N PRO A 374 25.20 1.52 29.16
CA PRO A 374 25.95 0.87 30.24
C PRO A 374 25.33 1.06 31.63
N LYS A 375 24.67 2.21 31.88
CA LYS A 375 23.98 2.47 33.15
C LYS A 375 22.77 1.57 33.30
N LEU A 376 21.93 1.50 32.27
CA LEU A 376 20.75 0.63 32.27
C LEU A 376 21.14 -0.85 32.36
N MET A 377 22.19 -1.26 31.67
CA MET A 377 22.74 -2.62 31.77
C MET A 377 23.20 -2.92 33.20
N ALA A 378 23.93 -2.02 33.85
CA ALA A 378 24.35 -2.19 35.24
C ALA A 378 23.15 -2.26 36.21
N GLU A 379 22.13 -1.41 36.02
CA GLU A 379 20.89 -1.41 36.80
C GLU A 379 20.09 -2.71 36.65
N LEU A 380 20.07 -3.28 35.44
CA LEU A 380 19.38 -4.52 35.12
C LEU A 380 20.24 -5.78 35.34
N GLY A 381 21.51 -5.63 35.77
CA GLY A 381 22.44 -6.74 35.98
C GLY A 381 22.92 -7.43 34.70
N VAL A 382 22.87 -6.75 33.56
CA VAL A 382 23.36 -7.25 32.26
C VAL A 382 24.84 -6.91 32.11
N THR A 383 25.69 -7.90 31.90
CA THR A 383 27.16 -7.72 31.86
C THR A 383 27.76 -7.73 30.45
N ASP A 384 27.04 -8.23 29.45
CA ASP A 384 27.50 -8.37 28.07
C ASP A 384 26.36 -8.01 27.09
N ASP A 385 26.68 -7.25 26.05
CA ASP A 385 25.76 -6.86 24.98
C ASP A 385 25.29 -8.08 24.16
N ASN A 386 26.10 -9.15 24.10
CA ASN A 386 25.71 -10.39 23.41
C ASN A 386 24.45 -11.05 24.00
N VAL A 387 24.08 -10.67 25.23
CA VAL A 387 22.83 -11.11 25.87
C VAL A 387 21.60 -10.69 25.05
N PHE A 388 21.64 -9.57 24.33
CA PHE A 388 20.51 -9.14 23.51
C PHE A 388 20.24 -10.11 22.35
N ASP A 389 21.29 -10.62 21.70
CA ASP A 389 21.17 -11.63 20.65
C ASP A 389 20.64 -12.97 21.22
N ALA A 390 21.09 -13.34 22.41
CA ALA A 390 20.59 -14.52 23.12
C ALA A 390 19.10 -14.38 23.46
N TRP A 391 18.66 -13.22 23.96
CA TRP A 391 17.25 -12.96 24.25
C TRP A 391 16.37 -13.01 22.99
N LEU A 392 16.85 -12.49 21.85
CA LEU A 392 16.13 -12.60 20.59
C LEU A 392 16.00 -14.06 20.12
N ALA A 393 17.04 -14.87 20.32
CA ALA A 393 17.01 -16.31 20.02
C ALA A 393 16.08 -17.09 20.96
N GLU A 394 16.08 -16.76 22.25
CA GLU A 394 15.17 -17.31 23.26
C GLU A 394 13.71 -16.94 22.95
N GLU A 395 13.44 -15.67 22.63
CA GLU A 395 12.10 -15.19 22.25
C GLU A 395 11.61 -15.91 21.00
N ARG A 396 12.45 -16.06 19.97
CA ARG A 396 12.12 -16.86 18.79
C ARG A 396 11.74 -18.29 19.17
N SER A 397 12.58 -18.95 19.97
CA SER A 397 12.36 -20.35 20.36
C SER A 397 11.07 -20.52 21.14
N TYR A 398 10.80 -19.62 22.09
CA TYR A 398 9.57 -19.57 22.86
C TYR A 398 8.35 -19.38 21.94
N LEU A 399 8.37 -18.38 21.07
CA LEU A 399 7.23 -18.09 20.19
C LEU A 399 6.98 -19.21 19.16
N MET A 400 8.02 -19.88 18.65
CA MET A 400 7.87 -21.06 17.79
C MET A 400 7.21 -22.22 18.54
N SER A 401 7.54 -22.42 19.82
CA SER A 401 6.89 -23.45 20.65
C SER A 401 5.38 -23.22 20.83
N LEU A 402 4.93 -21.96 20.75
CA LEU A 402 3.52 -21.57 20.85
C LEU A 402 2.73 -21.73 19.54
N MET A 403 3.37 -22.10 18.42
CA MET A 403 2.69 -22.32 17.14
C MET A 403 1.88 -23.62 17.08
N GLN A 404 1.91 -24.43 18.15
CA GLN A 404 1.05 -25.62 18.26
C GLN A 404 -0.42 -25.22 18.39
N GLU A 405 -1.32 -26.02 17.79
CA GLU A 405 -2.77 -25.81 17.91
C GLU A 405 -3.18 -25.63 19.38
N PRO A 406 -4.23 -24.82 19.67
CA PRO A 406 -4.74 -24.70 21.02
C PRO A 406 -4.98 -26.09 21.56
N THR A 407 -4.32 -26.43 22.67
CA THR A 407 -4.53 -27.71 23.31
C THR A 407 -6.03 -27.87 23.56
N LEU A 408 -6.54 -29.11 23.57
CA LEU A 408 -7.93 -29.39 23.93
C LEU A 408 -8.36 -28.64 25.21
N HIS A 409 -7.42 -28.38 26.14
CA HIS A 409 -7.61 -27.55 27.33
C HIS A 409 -7.87 -26.06 27.06
N MET A 410 -7.20 -25.44 26.09
CA MET A 410 -7.50 -24.06 25.67
C MET A 410 -8.84 -23.95 24.94
N GLU A 411 -9.18 -24.92 24.10
CA GLU A 411 -10.52 -24.99 23.49
C GLU A 411 -11.60 -25.13 24.58
N TYR A 412 -11.36 -26.00 25.56
CA TYR A 412 -12.22 -26.18 26.72
C TYR A 412 -12.42 -24.88 27.52
N TRP A 413 -11.34 -24.16 27.83
CA TRP A 413 -11.41 -22.87 28.52
C TRP A 413 -12.22 -21.83 27.73
N GLN A 414 -11.95 -21.67 26.42
CA GLN A 414 -12.67 -20.72 25.58
C GLN A 414 -14.19 -21.03 25.54
N ARG A 415 -14.55 -22.31 25.51
CA ARG A 415 -15.94 -22.77 25.55
C ARG A 415 -16.59 -22.52 26.90
N LEU A 416 -15.86 -22.65 28.01
CA LEU A 416 -16.33 -22.26 29.34
C LEU A 416 -16.57 -20.74 29.45
N VAL A 417 -15.69 -19.92 28.87
CA VAL A 417 -15.88 -18.46 28.80
C VAL A 417 -17.16 -18.12 28.03
N ASN A 418 -17.37 -18.73 26.85
CA ASN A 418 -18.60 -18.52 26.07
C ASN A 418 -19.86 -18.97 26.82
N LEU A 419 -19.80 -20.12 27.49
CA LEU A 419 -20.88 -20.65 28.32
C LEU A 419 -21.20 -19.71 29.50
N SER A 420 -20.17 -19.13 30.13
CA SER A 420 -20.32 -18.16 31.21
C SER A 420 -20.91 -16.83 30.72
N GLY A 421 -20.54 -16.37 29.52
CA GLY A 421 -21.09 -15.17 28.89
C GLY A 421 -22.57 -15.32 28.51
N SER A 422 -23.02 -16.53 28.20
CA SER A 422 -24.44 -16.84 27.96
C SER A 422 -25.32 -16.76 29.21
N ARG A 423 -24.77 -16.51 30.41
CA ARG A 423 -25.53 -16.29 31.67
C ARG A 423 -26.42 -15.03 31.67
N TYR A 424 -26.37 -14.17 30.64
CA TYR A 424 -27.39 -13.14 30.40
C TYR A 424 -28.81 -13.72 30.15
N LEU A 425 -28.96 -15.05 30.12
CA LEU A 425 -30.22 -15.76 30.27
C LEU A 425 -31.12 -15.20 31.38
N ASP A 426 -30.57 -14.80 32.53
CA ASP A 426 -31.37 -14.25 33.64
C ASP A 426 -31.96 -12.87 33.29
N ALA A 427 -31.16 -12.00 32.65
CA ALA A 427 -31.62 -10.67 32.24
C ALA A 427 -32.63 -10.73 31.08
N ALA A 428 -32.41 -11.60 30.09
CA ALA A 428 -33.34 -11.82 28.98
C ALA A 428 -34.63 -12.53 29.40
N SER A 429 -34.56 -13.40 30.43
CA SER A 429 -35.74 -14.06 31.01
C SER A 429 -36.52 -13.12 31.93
N MET A 430 -35.86 -12.23 32.68
CA MET A 430 -36.51 -11.18 33.49
C MET A 430 -37.19 -10.10 32.64
N ALA A 431 -36.64 -9.78 31.46
CA ALA A 431 -37.23 -8.82 30.52
C ALA A 431 -38.50 -9.34 29.83
N TRP A 432 -38.80 -10.64 29.92
CA TRP A 432 -39.99 -11.25 29.36
C TRP A 432 -41.11 -11.36 30.40
N ALA A 433 -42.09 -10.46 30.31
CA ALA A 433 -43.31 -10.56 31.10
C ALA A 433 -44.36 -11.41 30.36
N VAL A 434 -44.85 -12.48 30.98
CA VAL A 434 -46.00 -13.25 30.47
C VAL A 434 -47.27 -12.48 30.81
N SER A 435 -47.91 -11.87 29.82
CA SER A 435 -49.22 -11.24 30.00
C SER A 435 -50.28 -12.31 30.26
N THR A 436 -50.82 -12.34 31.48
CA THR A 436 -52.00 -13.13 31.84
C THR A 436 -53.27 -12.28 31.70
N PRO A 437 -54.48 -12.86 31.61
CA PRO A 437 -55.73 -12.11 31.45
C PRO A 437 -56.00 -11.05 32.54
N ARG A 438 -55.34 -11.13 33.71
CA ARG A 438 -55.43 -10.12 34.79
C ARG A 438 -54.49 -8.91 34.61
N THR A 439 -53.55 -8.97 33.66
CA THR A 439 -52.48 -7.98 33.46
C THR A 439 -52.57 -7.23 32.13
N VAL A 440 -53.62 -7.47 31.33
CA VAL A 440 -53.81 -6.81 30.04
C VAL A 440 -54.50 -5.46 30.26
N GLN A 441 -53.76 -4.36 30.12
CA GLN A 441 -54.36 -3.05 29.87
C GLN A 441 -54.61 -2.90 28.36
N PHE A 442 -55.82 -2.49 28.00
CA PHE A 442 -56.20 -2.19 26.62
C PHE A 442 -55.52 -0.90 26.16
N GLY A 443 -54.27 -1.04 25.71
CA GLY A 443 -53.51 -0.04 24.97
C GLY A 443 -52.70 -0.75 23.89
N ALA A 444 -52.45 -0.08 22.76
CA ALA A 444 -51.72 -0.64 21.62
C ALA A 444 -50.29 -1.05 22.02
N HIS A 445 -50.12 -2.29 22.47
CA HIS A 445 -48.81 -2.86 22.75
C HIS A 445 -48.06 -3.08 21.43
N ASN A 446 -46.81 -2.64 21.42
CA ASN A 446 -45.87 -2.79 20.31
C ASN A 446 -45.54 -4.29 20.13
N VAL A 447 -46.36 -5.02 19.36
CA VAL A 447 -46.18 -6.46 19.05
C VAL A 447 -44.75 -6.76 18.55
N THR A 448 -44.15 -5.81 17.86
CA THR A 448 -42.79 -5.90 17.33
C THR A 448 -41.71 -5.95 18.42
N SER A 449 -41.90 -5.29 19.57
CA SER A 449 -40.92 -5.32 20.67
C SER A 449 -40.96 -6.63 21.44
N THR A 450 -42.15 -7.23 21.61
CA THR A 450 -42.29 -8.53 22.25
C THR A 450 -41.71 -9.65 21.37
N THR A 451 -42.01 -9.69 20.07
CA THR A 451 -41.43 -10.71 19.17
C THR A 451 -39.90 -10.62 19.07
N ARG A 452 -39.33 -9.41 19.12
CA ARG A 452 -37.88 -9.21 19.16
C ARG A 452 -37.27 -9.77 20.45
N ASN A 453 -37.86 -9.48 21.60
CA ASN A 453 -37.38 -9.99 22.89
C ASN A 453 -37.49 -11.52 22.99
N GLU A 454 -38.56 -12.11 22.45
CA GLU A 454 -38.73 -13.56 22.37
C GLU A 454 -37.67 -14.23 21.47
N THR A 455 -37.38 -13.61 20.32
CA THR A 455 -36.36 -14.13 19.39
C THR A 455 -34.96 -14.03 19.98
N VAL A 456 -34.63 -12.92 20.65
CA VAL A 456 -33.38 -12.76 21.39
C VAL A 456 -33.27 -13.85 22.46
N ARG A 457 -34.32 -14.07 23.27
CA ARG A 457 -34.34 -15.12 24.29
C ARG A 457 -34.10 -16.51 23.71
N ARG A 458 -34.75 -16.88 22.60
CA ARG A 458 -34.55 -18.18 21.94
C ARG A 458 -33.12 -18.37 21.46
N HIS A 459 -32.55 -17.39 20.76
CA HIS A 459 -31.16 -17.46 20.31
C HIS A 459 -30.17 -17.59 21.47
N THR A 460 -30.42 -16.90 22.60
CA THR A 460 -29.55 -17.01 23.78
C THR A 460 -29.62 -18.41 24.41
N ILE A 461 -30.81 -19.03 24.47
CA ILE A 461 -30.98 -20.42 24.94
C ILE A 461 -30.26 -21.40 24.00
N GLU A 462 -30.49 -21.28 22.70
CA GLU A 462 -29.88 -22.15 21.69
C GLU A 462 -28.34 -22.06 21.69
N ASN A 463 -27.78 -20.86 21.86
CA ASN A 463 -26.34 -20.66 21.98
C ASN A 463 -25.79 -21.25 23.29
N TYR A 464 -26.50 -21.09 24.40
CA TYR A 464 -26.11 -21.70 25.68
C TYR A 464 -26.09 -23.23 25.58
N ASP A 465 -27.14 -23.86 25.05
CA ASP A 465 -27.23 -25.31 24.91
C ASP A 465 -26.15 -25.86 23.96
N LYS A 466 -25.87 -25.12 22.88
CA LYS A 466 -24.79 -25.46 21.94
C LYS A 466 -23.43 -25.44 22.61
N ASP A 467 -23.09 -24.37 23.34
CA ASP A 467 -21.81 -24.28 24.03
C ASP A 467 -21.72 -25.29 25.18
N LEU A 468 -22.82 -25.55 25.92
CA LEU A 468 -22.87 -26.56 26.97
C LEU A 468 -22.55 -27.96 26.45
N LYS A 469 -23.11 -28.32 25.29
CA LYS A 469 -22.85 -29.61 24.65
C LYS A 469 -21.38 -29.78 24.27
N VAL A 470 -20.78 -28.74 23.69
CA VAL A 470 -19.36 -28.77 23.32
C VAL A 470 -18.46 -28.86 24.56
N VAL A 471 -18.78 -28.13 25.63
CA VAL A 471 -18.08 -28.21 26.93
C VAL A 471 -18.13 -29.65 27.48
N GLN A 472 -19.29 -30.31 27.46
CA GLN A 472 -19.44 -31.69 27.94
C GLN A 472 -18.66 -32.70 27.09
N GLU A 473 -18.65 -32.54 25.77
CA GLU A 473 -17.85 -33.38 24.87
C GLU A 473 -16.34 -33.23 25.14
N LEU A 474 -15.89 -32.00 25.43
CA LEU A 474 -14.50 -31.73 25.81
C LEU A 474 -14.14 -32.26 27.20
N GLU A 475 -15.06 -32.18 28.18
CA GLU A 475 -14.87 -32.77 29.53
C GLU A 475 -14.61 -34.28 29.45
N VAL A 476 -15.37 -34.99 28.61
CA VAL A 476 -15.18 -36.43 28.38
C VAL A 476 -13.85 -36.71 27.69
N LYS A 477 -13.49 -35.94 26.66
CA LYS A 477 -12.23 -36.12 25.93
C LYS A 477 -10.99 -35.84 26.79
N LEU A 478 -11.09 -34.87 27.69
CA LEU A 478 -9.99 -34.43 28.57
C LEU A 478 -9.94 -35.19 29.91
N GLY A 479 -10.94 -36.02 30.22
CA GLY A 479 -11.02 -36.73 31.51
C GLY A 479 -11.31 -35.81 32.69
N ILE A 480 -11.94 -34.64 32.46
CA ILE A 480 -12.24 -33.65 33.48
C ILE A 480 -13.48 -34.10 34.26
N THR A 481 -13.30 -34.42 35.53
CA THR A 481 -14.39 -34.90 36.42
C THR A 481 -15.17 -33.77 37.07
N ARG A 482 -14.57 -32.58 37.17
CA ARG A 482 -15.19 -31.36 37.70
C ARG A 482 -14.94 -30.20 36.75
N ARG A 483 -16.03 -29.58 36.28
CA ARG A 483 -15.98 -28.41 35.41
C ARG A 483 -15.15 -27.28 36.03
N TRP A 484 -14.25 -26.70 35.24
CA TRP A 484 -13.42 -25.60 35.70
C TRP A 484 -14.26 -24.35 36.03
N VAL A 485 -13.93 -23.70 37.13
CA VAL A 485 -14.44 -22.39 37.54
C VAL A 485 -13.31 -21.34 37.50
N PRO A 486 -13.63 -20.03 37.48
CA PRO A 486 -12.61 -18.97 37.36
C PRO A 486 -11.48 -19.01 38.39
N ASP A 487 -11.69 -19.67 39.53
CA ASP A 487 -10.72 -19.79 40.63
C ASP A 487 -9.91 -21.10 40.60
N ASP A 488 -10.13 -21.98 39.61
CA ASP A 488 -9.36 -23.22 39.49
C ASP A 488 -7.96 -22.94 38.88
N PRO A 489 -6.88 -23.51 39.44
CA PRO A 489 -5.53 -23.36 38.90
C PRO A 489 -5.38 -24.11 37.57
N VAL A 490 -4.77 -23.45 36.58
CA VAL A 490 -4.43 -24.02 35.25
C VAL A 490 -3.28 -25.01 35.36
#